data_AF-A0A935IJE3-F1
#
_entry.id   AF-A0A935IJE3-F1
#
_cell.length_a   1.000
_cell.length_b   1.000
_cell.length_c   1.000
_cell.angle_alpha   90.00
_cell.angle_beta   90.00
_cell.angle_gamma   90.00
#
_symmetry.space_group_name_H-M   'P 1'
#
loop_
_entity.id
_entity.type
_entity.pdbx_description
1 polymer ?
#
loop_
_entity_poly.entity_id
_entity_poly.type
_entity_poly.pdbx_seq_one_letter_code
_entity_poly.pdbx_strand_id
1 'polypeptide(L)'
;MPVIKALEARSHELVDEALGLLDHRLNPPYKQVDRDVLRRRLHQTMSTVTTALTERTPLPVIDYAREVARRCFNAGFLLEEVQTHFNALEETVWKFMVKEVDAAHLPENLAMVASVIGTIKDELGRSYVELAAHHRAPAINTHKLFDGTQSVPRHPMSAKAAR
;
A
#
# COMPACT_ATOMS: atom_id res chain seq x y z
N MET A 1 26.16 4.24 9.74
CA MET A 1 26.06 4.54 8.30
C MET A 1 25.50 5.95 8.14
N PRO A 2 26.22 6.89 7.51
CA PRO A 2 25.84 8.31 7.44
C PRO A 2 24.42 8.55 6.91
N VAL A 3 24.00 7.80 5.89
CA VAL A 3 22.67 7.93 5.29
C VAL A 3 21.54 7.59 6.27
N ILE A 4 21.69 6.54 7.08
CA ILE A 4 20.65 6.10 8.03
C ILE A 4 20.42 7.19 9.08
N LYS A 5 21.50 7.72 9.66
CA LYS A 5 21.42 8.82 10.63
C LYS A 5 20.79 10.07 10.02
N ALA A 6 21.09 10.35 8.75
CA ALA A 6 20.53 11.50 8.05
C ALA A 6 19.02 11.34 7.78
N LEU A 7 18.57 10.13 7.42
CA LEU A 7 17.14 9.78 7.29
C LEU A 7 16.40 9.91 8.62
N GLU A 8 16.98 9.44 9.72
CA GLU A 8 16.41 9.58 11.06
C GLU A 8 16.28 11.05 11.46
N ALA A 9 17.35 11.83 11.29
CA ALA A 9 17.40 13.25 11.65
C ALA A 9 16.41 14.11 10.84
N ARG A 10 16.14 13.73 9.59
CA ARG A 10 15.23 14.45 8.68
C ARG A 10 13.86 13.79 8.55
N SER A 11 13.55 12.77 9.36
CA SER A 11 12.34 11.95 9.23
C SER A 11 11.05 12.78 9.20
N HIS A 12 10.95 13.81 10.05
CA HIS A 12 9.80 14.73 10.07
C HIS A 12 9.62 15.49 8.76
N GLU A 13 10.69 16.09 8.24
CA GLU A 13 10.66 16.86 7.00
C GLU A 13 10.28 15.97 5.80
N LEU A 14 10.88 14.78 5.73
CA LEU A 14 10.61 13.79 4.67
C LEU A 14 9.15 13.30 4.72
N VAL A 15 8.63 13.06 5.91
CA VAL A 15 7.23 12.65 6.11
C VAL A 15 6.26 13.77 5.72
N ASP A 16 6.55 15.02 6.07
CA ASP A 16 5.71 16.16 5.68
C ASP A 16 5.72 16.38 4.16
N GLU A 17 6.86 16.20 3.50
CA GLU A 17 6.94 16.23 2.04
C GLU A 17 6.10 15.09 1.42
N ALA A 18 6.22 13.86 1.96
CA ALA A 18 5.49 12.71 1.46
C ALA A 18 3.98 12.88 1.64
N LEU A 19 3.56 13.48 2.76
CA LEU A 19 2.18 13.84 3.02
C LEU A 19 1.64 14.85 2.00
N GLY A 20 2.45 15.84 1.62
CA GLY A 20 2.11 16.78 0.53
C GLY A 20 1.92 16.08 -0.82
N LEU A 21 2.72 15.04 -1.12
CA LEU A 21 2.51 14.23 -2.33
C LEU A 21 1.18 13.47 -2.30
N LEU A 22 0.73 13.01 -1.13
CA LEU A 22 -0.52 12.24 -1.00
C LEU A 22 -1.77 13.08 -1.26
N ASP A 23 -1.74 14.39 -1.01
CA ASP A 23 -2.88 15.29 -1.19
C ASP A 23 -3.48 15.24 -2.61
N HIS A 24 -2.64 14.95 -3.60
CA HIS A 24 -3.02 14.92 -5.01
C HIS A 24 -3.06 13.52 -5.62
N ARG A 25 -2.67 12.48 -4.86
CA ARG A 25 -2.48 11.11 -5.37
C ARG A 25 -3.44 10.10 -4.77
N LEU A 26 -4.05 10.40 -3.62
CA LEU A 26 -4.99 9.50 -2.97
C LEU A 26 -6.37 9.54 -3.65
N ASN A 27 -6.91 8.36 -3.89
CA ASN A 27 -8.31 8.16 -4.26
C ASN A 27 -9.13 7.74 -3.02
N PRO A 28 -10.46 7.94 -3.01
CA PRO A 28 -11.32 7.35 -1.99
C PRO A 28 -11.31 5.81 -2.07
N PRO A 29 -11.48 5.10 -0.94
CA PRO A 29 -11.70 5.63 0.41
C PRO A 29 -10.46 6.16 1.13
N TYR A 30 -9.23 5.90 0.67
CA TYR A 30 -8.01 6.30 1.41
C TYR A 30 -7.86 7.82 1.56
N LYS A 31 -8.37 8.59 0.59
CA LYS A 31 -8.45 10.06 0.64
C LYS A 31 -9.26 10.59 1.83
N GLN A 32 -10.18 9.81 2.38
CA GLN A 32 -11.03 10.20 3.51
C GLN A 32 -10.35 9.96 4.87
N VAL A 33 -9.18 9.30 4.89
CA VAL A 33 -8.40 9.12 6.10
C VAL A 33 -7.88 10.47 6.57
N ASP A 34 -8.05 10.75 7.86
CA ASP A 34 -7.55 11.97 8.50
C ASP A 34 -6.05 12.19 8.21
N ARG A 35 -5.70 13.43 7.87
CA ARG A 35 -4.33 13.82 7.50
C ARG A 35 -3.31 13.49 8.60
N ASP A 36 -3.65 13.67 9.87
CA ASP A 36 -2.75 13.37 10.98
C ASP A 36 -2.60 11.86 11.18
N VAL A 37 -3.63 11.06 10.85
CA VAL A 37 -3.50 9.61 10.78
C VAL A 37 -2.53 9.22 9.66
N LEU A 38 -2.63 9.84 8.48
CA LEU A 38 -1.70 9.59 7.36
C LEU A 38 -0.27 9.95 7.73
N ARG A 39 -0.06 11.11 8.38
CA ARG A 39 1.25 11.53 8.90
C ARG A 39 1.83 10.51 9.87
N ARG A 40 1.05 10.04 10.85
CA ARG A 40 1.51 9.01 11.81
C ARG A 40 1.88 7.70 11.13
N ARG A 41 1.12 7.27 10.10
CA ARG A 41 1.43 6.07 9.31
C ARG A 41 2.72 6.22 8.51
N LEU A 42 2.96 7.39 7.90
CA LEU A 42 4.21 7.69 7.20
C LEU A 42 5.40 7.66 8.17
N HIS A 43 5.26 8.26 9.35
CA HIS A 43 6.28 8.21 10.40
C HIS A 43 6.58 6.79 10.85
N GLN A 44 5.54 5.99 11.10
CA GLN A 44 5.73 4.59 11.49
C GLN A 44 6.46 3.81 10.40
N THR A 45 6.09 4.03 9.13
CA THR A 45 6.77 3.41 7.99
C THR A 45 8.24 3.82 7.90
N MET A 46 8.54 5.12 8.03
CA MET A 46 9.93 5.62 8.05
C MET A 46 10.74 4.99 9.18
N SER A 47 10.16 4.94 10.39
CA SER A 47 10.81 4.32 11.56
C SER A 47 11.08 2.84 11.32
N THR A 48 10.14 2.09 10.75
CA THR A 48 10.36 0.66 10.47
C THR A 48 11.44 0.45 9.41
N VAL A 49 11.49 1.29 8.37
CA VAL A 49 12.55 1.27 7.36
C VAL A 49 13.91 1.53 7.99
N THR A 50 14.06 2.58 8.82
CA THR A 50 15.34 2.90 9.48
C THR A 50 15.76 1.81 10.47
N THR A 51 14.82 1.18 11.17
CA THR A 51 15.10 0.00 12.01
C THR A 51 15.64 -1.16 11.18
N ALA A 52 14.97 -1.55 10.09
CA ALA A 52 15.43 -2.64 9.23
C ALA A 52 16.82 -2.37 8.61
N LEU A 53 17.10 -1.12 8.21
CA LEU A 53 18.40 -0.70 7.72
C LEU A 53 19.48 -0.79 8.81
N THR A 54 19.17 -0.36 10.03
CA THR A 54 20.10 -0.35 11.17
C THR A 54 20.44 -1.76 11.63
N GLU A 55 19.42 -2.60 11.77
CA GLU A 55 19.56 -4.00 12.20
C GLU A 55 20.02 -4.93 11.07
N ARG A 56 20.08 -4.41 9.82
CA ARG A 56 20.46 -5.15 8.60
C ARG A 56 19.63 -6.41 8.40
N THR A 57 18.34 -6.30 8.67
CA THR A 57 17.39 -7.40 8.54
C THR A 57 16.07 -6.91 7.96
N PRO A 58 15.45 -7.66 7.04
CA PRO A 58 14.13 -7.30 6.50
C PRO A 58 12.98 -7.65 7.44
N LEU A 59 13.22 -8.38 8.54
CA LEU A 59 12.14 -8.88 9.41
C LEU A 59 11.21 -7.77 9.94
N PRO A 60 11.69 -6.61 10.44
CA PRO A 60 10.81 -5.56 10.95
C PRO A 60 9.84 -5.05 9.89
N VAL A 61 10.30 -4.94 8.63
CA VAL A 61 9.45 -4.44 7.54
C VAL A 61 8.49 -5.49 7.01
N ILE A 62 8.85 -6.77 7.06
CA ILE A 62 7.97 -7.89 6.70
C ILE A 62 6.80 -7.97 7.68
N ASP A 63 7.08 -7.95 8.98
CA ASP A 63 6.04 -8.04 10.02
C ASP A 63 5.11 -6.81 9.97
N TYR A 64 5.69 -5.63 9.77
CA TYR A 64 4.92 -4.40 9.56
C TYR A 64 4.04 -4.47 8.31
N ALA A 65 4.56 -4.94 7.17
CA ALA A 65 3.82 -5.07 5.93
C ALA A 65 2.60 -6.00 6.08
N ARG A 66 2.77 -7.16 6.74
CA ARG A 66 1.68 -8.10 7.00
C ARG A 66 0.56 -7.49 7.82
N GLU A 67 0.92 -6.77 8.89
CA GLU A 67 -0.07 -6.12 9.74
C GLU A 67 -0.80 -4.99 9.01
N VAL A 68 -0.07 -4.18 8.23
CA VAL A 68 -0.68 -3.14 7.38
C VAL A 68 -1.61 -3.77 6.36
N ALA A 69 -1.20 -4.85 5.70
CA ALA A 69 -2.02 -5.55 4.72
C ALA A 69 -3.32 -6.06 5.33
N ARG A 70 -3.22 -6.81 6.44
CA ARG A 70 -4.38 -7.36 7.16
C ARG A 70 -5.35 -6.26 7.58
N ARG A 71 -4.85 -5.19 8.21
CA ARG A 71 -5.67 -4.06 8.67
C ARG A 71 -6.36 -3.37 7.50
N CYS A 72 -5.63 -3.05 6.44
CA CYS A 72 -6.16 -2.30 5.32
C CYS A 72 -7.13 -3.13 4.46
N PHE A 73 -6.82 -4.40 4.22
CA PHE A 73 -7.70 -5.33 3.51
C PHE A 73 -9.04 -5.49 4.23
N ASN A 74 -9.01 -5.72 5.55
CA ASN A 74 -10.23 -5.84 6.36
C ASN A 74 -11.05 -4.54 6.43
N ALA A 75 -10.41 -3.39 6.22
CA ALA A 75 -11.07 -2.09 6.12
C ALA A 75 -11.58 -1.78 4.69
N GLY A 76 -11.37 -2.69 3.72
CA GLY A 76 -11.84 -2.54 2.35
C GLY A 76 -10.97 -1.64 1.46
N PHE A 77 -9.75 -1.29 1.88
CA PHE A 77 -8.82 -0.54 1.03
C PHE A 77 -8.24 -1.42 -0.07
N LEU A 78 -8.06 -0.84 -1.25
CA LEU A 78 -7.38 -1.50 -2.37
C LEU A 78 -5.87 -1.46 -2.16
N LEU A 79 -5.18 -2.48 -2.67
CA LEU A 79 -3.72 -2.57 -2.59
C LEU A 79 -3.04 -1.35 -3.23
N GLU A 80 -3.57 -0.85 -4.35
CA GLU A 80 -3.02 0.34 -5.04
C GLU A 80 -3.05 1.60 -4.16
N GLU A 81 -4.12 1.78 -3.38
CA GLU A 81 -4.26 2.91 -2.46
C GLU A 81 -3.24 2.81 -1.34
N VAL A 82 -3.05 1.60 -0.80
CA VAL A 82 -2.04 1.35 0.23
C VAL A 82 -0.63 1.55 -0.33
N GLN A 83 -0.31 1.02 -1.51
CA GLN A 83 1.01 1.19 -2.12
C GLN A 83 1.32 2.65 -2.46
N THR A 84 0.30 3.47 -2.77
CA THR A 84 0.47 4.91 -3.00
C THR A 84 1.10 5.62 -1.79
N HIS A 85 0.77 5.19 -0.57
CA HIS A 85 1.39 5.68 0.66
C HIS A 85 2.91 5.41 0.69
N PHE A 86 3.32 4.19 0.34
CA PHE A 86 4.73 3.80 0.32
C PHE A 86 5.49 4.45 -0.84
N ASN A 87 4.85 4.62 -2.00
CA ASN A 87 5.41 5.33 -3.15
C ASN A 87 5.76 6.78 -2.80
N ALA A 88 4.87 7.47 -2.08
CA ALA A 88 5.12 8.86 -1.66
C ALA A 88 6.36 8.95 -0.75
N LEU A 89 6.47 8.05 0.23
CA LEU A 89 7.65 8.02 1.12
C LEU A 89 8.93 7.70 0.34
N GLU A 90 8.91 6.68 -0.51
CA GLU A 90 10.05 6.29 -1.33
C GLU A 90 10.56 7.44 -2.21
N GLU A 91 9.65 8.16 -2.86
CA GLU A 91 10.01 9.30 -3.70
C GLU A 91 10.72 10.40 -2.91
N THR A 92 10.23 10.73 -1.71
CA THR A 92 10.89 11.74 -0.85
C THR A 92 12.27 11.30 -0.40
N VAL A 93 12.41 10.02 -0.03
CA VAL A 93 13.69 9.44 0.38
C VAL A 93 14.69 9.43 -0.79
N TRP A 94 14.25 9.09 -2.00
CA TRP A 94 15.09 9.15 -3.19
C TRP A 94 15.56 10.56 -3.51
N LYS A 95 14.64 11.55 -3.52
CA LYS A 95 14.98 12.96 -3.75
C LYS A 95 16.00 13.46 -2.73
N PHE A 96 15.84 13.07 -1.48
CA PHE A 96 16.79 13.39 -0.42
C PHE A 96 18.17 12.76 -0.66
N MET A 97 18.22 11.46 -0.96
CA MET A 97 19.51 10.79 -1.18
C MET A 97 20.27 11.37 -2.36
N VAL A 98 19.58 11.68 -3.47
CA VAL A 98 20.22 12.29 -4.65
C VAL A 98 20.81 13.68 -4.34
N LYS A 99 20.22 14.42 -3.38
CA LYS A 99 20.71 15.74 -2.98
C LYS A 99 21.85 15.69 -1.96
N GLU A 100 21.77 14.77 -1.00
CA GLU A 100 22.60 14.81 0.21
C GLU A 100 23.72 13.75 0.23
N VAL A 101 23.62 12.71 -0.60
CA VAL A 101 24.62 11.63 -0.64
C VAL A 101 25.60 11.89 -1.77
N ASP A 102 26.89 11.86 -1.43
CA ASP A 102 27.98 11.97 -2.40
C ASP A 102 27.89 10.88 -3.49
N ALA A 103 28.25 11.24 -4.72
CA ALA A 103 28.11 10.42 -5.90
C ALA A 103 28.84 9.07 -5.77
N ALA A 104 29.94 8.99 -5.03
CA ALA A 104 30.69 7.75 -4.82
C ALA A 104 29.89 6.70 -4.01
N HIS A 105 29.02 7.14 -3.11
CA HIS A 105 28.25 6.26 -2.21
C HIS A 105 26.77 6.17 -2.56
N LEU A 106 26.30 7.01 -3.50
CA LEU A 106 24.90 7.09 -3.90
C LEU A 106 24.34 5.75 -4.42
N PRO A 107 25.02 4.99 -5.31
CA PRO A 107 24.48 3.73 -5.81
C PRO A 107 24.25 2.69 -4.71
N GLU A 108 25.20 2.54 -3.79
CA GLU A 108 25.11 1.58 -2.68
C GLU A 108 24.00 1.95 -1.70
N ASN A 109 23.91 3.24 -1.35
CA ASN A 109 22.87 3.72 -0.43
C ASN A 109 21.47 3.63 -1.06
N LEU A 110 21.33 3.95 -2.35
CA LEU A 110 20.08 3.76 -3.09
C LEU A 110 19.67 2.30 -3.11
N ALA A 111 20.58 1.39 -3.48
CA ALA A 111 20.29 -0.03 -3.56
C ALA A 111 19.85 -0.59 -2.20
N MET A 112 20.52 -0.20 -1.13
CA MET A 112 20.17 -0.61 0.23
C MET A 112 18.76 -0.15 0.63
N VAL A 113 18.44 1.12 0.43
CA VAL A 113 17.12 1.67 0.80
C VAL A 113 16.02 1.12 -0.08
N ALA A 114 16.25 1.04 -1.39
CA ALA A 114 15.30 0.46 -2.35
C ALA A 114 15.01 -1.01 -2.06
N SER A 115 16.01 -1.78 -1.62
CA SER A 115 15.82 -3.19 -1.22
C SER A 115 14.87 -3.32 -0.02
N VAL A 116 15.03 -2.48 0.99
CA VAL A 116 14.16 -2.49 2.18
C VAL A 116 12.74 -2.06 1.81
N ILE A 117 12.57 -0.94 1.10
CA ILE A 117 11.25 -0.45 0.67
C ILE A 117 10.56 -1.45 -0.27
N GLY A 118 11.31 -2.02 -1.22
CA GLY A 118 10.84 -3.05 -2.13
C GLY A 118 10.35 -4.30 -1.40
N THR A 119 11.05 -4.72 -0.34
CA THR A 119 10.61 -5.84 0.52
C THR A 119 9.25 -5.57 1.15
N ILE A 120 8.98 -4.34 1.59
CA ILE A 120 7.67 -3.98 2.17
C ILE A 120 6.57 -4.13 1.13
N LYS A 121 6.79 -3.57 -0.07
CA LYS A 121 5.80 -3.59 -1.15
C LYS A 121 5.51 -5.00 -1.65
N ASP A 122 6.55 -5.82 -1.76
CA ASP A 122 6.42 -7.22 -2.13
C ASP A 122 5.61 -8.00 -1.09
N GLU A 123 5.92 -7.85 0.21
CA GLU A 123 5.18 -8.50 1.28
C GLU A 123 3.73 -8.00 1.37
N LEU A 124 3.47 -6.72 1.13
CA LEU A 124 2.11 -6.17 1.01
C LEU A 124 1.34 -6.87 -0.13
N GLY A 125 1.95 -6.99 -1.31
CA GLY A 125 1.35 -7.66 -2.46
C GLY A 125 1.02 -9.12 -2.16
N ARG A 126 1.99 -9.87 -1.63
CA ARG A 126 1.81 -11.28 -1.25
C ARG A 126 0.70 -11.45 -0.21
N SER A 127 0.69 -10.61 0.83
CA SER A 127 -0.33 -10.64 1.88
C SER A 127 -1.74 -10.34 1.35
N TYR A 128 -1.88 -9.37 0.44
CA TYR A 128 -3.17 -9.05 -0.17
C TYR A 128 -3.70 -10.21 -1.03
N VAL A 129 -2.84 -10.86 -1.80
CA VAL A 129 -3.20 -12.04 -2.60
C VAL A 129 -3.64 -13.19 -1.68
N GLU A 130 -2.87 -13.45 -0.62
CA GLU A 130 -3.21 -14.49 0.36
C GLU A 130 -4.56 -14.22 1.03
N LEU A 131 -4.80 -12.99 1.48
CA LEU A 131 -6.07 -12.59 2.10
C LEU A 131 -7.24 -12.72 1.13
N ALA A 132 -7.07 -12.29 -0.13
CA ALA A 132 -8.10 -12.43 -1.16
C ALA A 132 -8.41 -13.90 -1.50
N ALA A 133 -7.40 -14.77 -1.54
CA ALA A 133 -7.58 -16.19 -1.79
C ALA A 133 -8.38 -16.90 -0.67
N HIS A 134 -8.21 -16.46 0.58
CA HIS A 134 -8.94 -17.00 1.73
C HIS A 134 -10.30 -16.32 1.94
N HIS A 135 -10.49 -15.11 1.40
CA HIS A 135 -11.77 -14.42 1.36
C HIS A 135 -12.68 -15.10 0.33
N ARG A 136 -13.35 -16.20 0.72
CA ARG A 136 -14.34 -16.86 -0.12
C ARG A 136 -15.45 -15.86 -0.47
N ALA A 137 -15.43 -15.33 -1.69
CA ALA A 137 -16.66 -14.87 -2.32
C ALA A 137 -17.68 -16.03 -2.22
N PRO A 138 -18.98 -15.77 -1.95
CA PRO A 138 -19.96 -16.83 -1.89
C PRO A 138 -19.87 -17.63 -3.19
N ALA A 139 -19.46 -18.91 -3.07
CA ALA A 139 -19.29 -19.76 -4.22
C ALA A 139 -20.65 -19.84 -4.93
N ILE A 140 -20.69 -19.40 -6.19
CA ILE A 140 -21.86 -19.61 -7.03
C ILE A 140 -22.06 -21.12 -7.07
N ASN A 141 -23.20 -21.58 -6.55
CA ASN A 141 -23.58 -22.97 -6.68
C ASN A 141 -23.87 -23.21 -8.17
N THR A 142 -22.88 -23.74 -8.89
CA THR A 142 -22.94 -23.98 -10.33
C THR A 142 -24.07 -24.93 -10.68
N HIS A 143 -24.39 -25.91 -9.81
CA HIS A 143 -25.58 -26.74 -9.99
C HIS A 143 -26.86 -25.91 -9.98
N LYS A 144 -27.05 -25.00 -9.02
CA LYS A 144 -28.20 -24.07 -9.01
C LYS A 144 -28.21 -23.11 -10.21
N LEU A 145 -27.05 -22.75 -10.74
CA LEU A 145 -26.93 -21.89 -11.92
C LEU A 145 -27.41 -22.61 -13.20
N PHE A 146 -27.24 -23.92 -13.28
CA PHE A 146 -27.63 -24.74 -14.43
C PHE A 146 -28.98 -25.48 -14.24
N ASP A 147 -29.54 -25.53 -13.04
CA ASP A 147 -30.82 -26.18 -12.72
C ASP A 147 -32.07 -25.43 -13.24
N GLY A 148 -31.94 -24.21 -13.77
CA GLY A 148 -33.10 -23.34 -14.02
C GLY A 148 -33.04 -22.51 -15.30
N THR A 149 -33.08 -23.15 -16.48
CA THR A 149 -33.36 -22.47 -17.77
C THR A 149 -34.67 -22.89 -18.43
N GLN A 150 -35.53 -23.66 -17.75
CA GLN A 150 -36.86 -24.01 -18.28
C GLN A 150 -37.90 -22.87 -18.17
N SER A 151 -37.52 -21.69 -17.68
CA SER A 151 -38.38 -20.51 -17.72
C SER A 151 -37.57 -19.25 -18.04
N VAL A 152 -37.96 -18.56 -19.11
CA VAL A 152 -37.46 -17.21 -19.41
C VAL A 152 -38.10 -16.23 -18.41
N PRO A 153 -37.34 -15.53 -17.56
CA PRO A 153 -37.89 -14.48 -16.70
C PRO A 153 -38.43 -13.36 -17.59
N ARG A 154 -39.66 -12.90 -17.35
CA ARG A 154 -40.20 -11.74 -18.07
C ARG A 154 -39.32 -10.52 -17.79
N HIS A 155 -38.82 -9.89 -18.85
CA HIS A 155 -38.11 -8.63 -18.76
C HIS A 155 -39.06 -7.56 -18.18
N PRO A 156 -38.66 -6.80 -17.14
CA PRO A 156 -39.53 -5.83 -16.46
C PRO A 156 -40.03 -4.64 -17.31
N MET A 157 -39.73 -4.60 -18.62
CA MET A 157 -40.17 -3.53 -19.52
C MET A 157 -41.14 -3.98 -20.63
N SER A 158 -41.63 -5.24 -20.64
CA SER A 158 -42.58 -5.67 -21.70
C SER A 158 -44.04 -5.25 -21.47
N ALA A 159 -44.31 -4.36 -20.50
CA ALA A 159 -45.66 -3.91 -20.16
C ALA A 159 -45.91 -2.44 -20.55
N LYS A 160 -45.80 -2.12 -21.85
CA LYS A 160 -46.43 -0.97 -22.54
C LYS A 160 -46.52 -1.39 -24.02
N ALA A 161 -47.64 -1.40 -24.73
CA ALA A 161 -48.96 -0.84 -24.51
C ALA A 161 -50.00 -1.71 -25.27
N ALA A 162 -51.19 -1.86 -24.69
CA ALA A 162 -52.38 -2.25 -25.42
C ALA A 162 -53.02 -0.99 -26.03
N ARG A 163 -53.40 -1.07 -27.30
CA ARG A 163 -54.55 -0.36 -27.88
C ARG A 163 -55.31 -1.36 -28.73
#